data_AF-A0A8J1VX85-F1
#
_entry.id   AF-A0A8J1VX85-F1
#
_cell.length_a   1.000
_cell.length_b   1.000
_cell.length_c   1.000
_cell.angle_alpha   90.00
_cell.angle_beta   90.00
_cell.angle_gamma   90.00
#
_symmetry.space_group_name_H-M   'P 1'
#
loop_
_entity.id
_entity.type
_entity.pdbx_description
1 polymer ?
#
loop_
_entity_poly.entity_id
_entity_poly.type
_entity_poly.pdbx_seq_one_letter_code
_entity_poly.pdbx_strand_id
1 'polypeptide(L)'
;MVQAKLNALLYTEEAYHWLDTRLKLRPASLPAAEGAAAQEGRSPSLVDDAKQNHERRELFAISRTRSAGRRYDPYSVPLELYNSASWQNDQGDRDARRNAFFERLSQYFMYAINRFCGSEKFNLSVLITSCFLSHNTGAGAGATMAAEAKKKMHRVLNFLLHLRSPDYREAFSETATILIPLKTKGNNFNFNQGVMLLLVETFYLFNEVCLGNEADYAQVLARLLGSKTVSVTLKAAVCRQVIAACHERSHKQGGEVEQDHGDAGNLGGNIDAEDETMGPIDEEEEGPGSHASAGALQMSEAFLRTLLPALLAVMKDANQNFLQAVSTAAVVNLCQCFGYLKNLLLDTKALGMSVLGLLEKNLFQRKDDSVIEYTLLLLTNLTKSARLRELICKQNTLLPELVDTLLTHYSTPFSGYRLLTPLCAIIGQLANDDKARQNIQDTFGMSILDCCLYIQDCLSGQRVFDTSAVHVDFHYAVTAIVPLKSKTYFVLKQLCVNSSKNKLSVGLRAVEPLVHELFLLSFLYNLICEEDLDAGGDDDHASLRREHLSHWREHVPTLLDCFINLLTLLTLLSIHKKVRQHMVAAGIQELFAKKTSSHYEVIVDKIANLKAAVLTGF
;
A
#
# COMPACT_ATOMS: atom_id res chain seq x y z
N MET A 1 -4.33 34.44 -25.97
CA MET A 1 -4.33 34.55 -24.49
C MET A 1 -3.52 33.44 -23.80
N VAL A 2 -3.75 32.15 -24.09
CA VAL A 2 -3.02 31.02 -23.47
C VAL A 2 -1.49 31.11 -23.67
N GLN A 3 -1.01 31.37 -24.89
CA GLN A 3 0.42 31.53 -25.16
C GLN A 3 1.08 32.69 -24.39
N ALA A 4 0.35 33.79 -24.19
CA ALA A 4 0.85 34.92 -23.40
C ALA A 4 0.99 34.53 -21.91
N LYS A 5 0.04 33.76 -21.37
CA LYS A 5 0.13 33.22 -20.00
C LYS A 5 1.26 32.19 -19.85
N LEU A 6 1.48 31.36 -20.88
CA LEU A 6 2.62 30.43 -20.95
C LEU A 6 3.95 31.17 -20.92
N ASN A 7 4.09 32.21 -21.74
CA ASN A 7 5.29 33.04 -21.78
C ASN A 7 5.48 33.84 -20.49
N ALA A 8 4.39 34.22 -19.81
CA ALA A 8 4.41 34.91 -18.51
C ALA A 8 4.63 33.98 -17.29
N LEU A 9 4.88 32.70 -17.57
CA LEU A 9 5.09 31.63 -16.62
C LEU A 9 3.96 31.45 -15.57
N LEU A 10 2.71 31.68 -15.96
CA LEU A 10 1.56 31.69 -15.04
C LEU A 10 0.95 30.32 -14.77
N TYR A 11 1.54 29.25 -15.29
CA TYR A 11 1.00 27.89 -15.19
C TYR A 11 1.83 27.06 -14.21
N THR A 12 1.19 26.09 -13.56
CA THR A 12 1.86 25.06 -12.77
C THR A 12 2.56 24.06 -13.69
N GLU A 13 3.44 23.22 -13.14
CA GLU A 13 4.10 22.13 -13.87
C GLU A 13 3.10 21.24 -14.62
N GLU A 14 2.04 20.79 -13.94
CA GLU A 14 0.98 19.97 -14.54
C GLU A 14 0.28 20.67 -15.70
N ALA A 15 0.01 21.96 -15.56
CA ALA A 15 -0.61 22.75 -16.61
C ALA A 15 0.32 22.93 -17.81
N TYR A 16 1.63 23.09 -17.60
CA TYR A 16 2.61 23.07 -18.70
C TYR A 16 2.61 21.73 -19.42
N HIS A 17 2.64 20.62 -18.67
CA HIS A 17 2.63 19.28 -19.23
C HIS A 17 1.35 19.03 -20.04
N TRP A 18 0.19 19.40 -19.52
CA TRP A 18 -1.09 19.24 -20.21
C TRP A 18 -1.17 20.10 -21.49
N LEU A 19 -0.80 21.38 -21.40
CA LEU A 19 -0.84 22.31 -22.55
C LEU A 19 0.09 21.84 -23.67
N ASP A 20 1.25 21.33 -23.30
CA ASP A 20 2.18 20.79 -24.26
C ASP A 20 1.71 19.46 -24.85
N THR A 21 1.25 18.51 -24.05
CA THR A 21 0.85 17.19 -24.55
C THR A 21 -0.41 17.27 -25.42
N ARG A 22 -1.42 18.03 -24.99
CA ARG A 22 -2.73 18.13 -25.63
C ARG A 22 -2.81 19.21 -26.70
N LEU A 23 -2.26 20.40 -26.45
CA LEU A 23 -2.38 21.54 -27.38
C LEU A 23 -1.09 21.82 -28.16
N LYS A 24 0.00 21.11 -27.85
CA LYS A 24 1.34 21.35 -28.44
C LYS A 24 1.80 22.80 -28.21
N LEU A 25 1.35 23.44 -27.14
CA LEU A 25 1.74 24.78 -26.75
C LEU A 25 2.87 24.73 -25.72
N ARG A 26 3.94 25.49 -25.98
CA ARG A 26 5.13 25.55 -25.12
C ARG A 26 5.52 27.00 -24.86
N PRO A 27 6.20 27.31 -23.74
CA PRO A 27 6.85 28.61 -23.56
C PRO A 27 7.79 28.88 -24.73
N ALA A 28 7.77 30.09 -25.28
CA ALA A 28 8.59 30.45 -26.44
C ALA A 28 10.11 30.32 -26.19
N SER A 29 10.53 30.36 -24.92
CA SER A 29 11.91 30.14 -24.46
C SER A 29 12.35 28.67 -24.53
N LEU A 30 11.41 27.71 -24.56
CA LEU A 30 11.73 26.28 -24.45
C LEU A 30 12.60 25.77 -25.62
N PRO A 31 12.30 26.04 -26.90
CA PRO A 31 13.14 25.55 -28.01
C PRO A 31 14.57 26.11 -27.98
N ALA A 32 14.74 27.34 -27.48
CA ALA A 32 16.07 27.95 -27.33
C ALA A 32 16.89 27.24 -26.24
N ALA A 33 16.26 26.90 -25.11
CA ALA A 33 16.89 26.13 -24.04
C ALA A 33 17.19 24.67 -24.47
N GLU A 34 16.29 24.00 -25.22
CA GLU A 34 16.56 22.69 -25.85
C GLU A 34 17.82 22.78 -26.74
N GLY A 35 17.91 23.83 -27.56
CA GLY A 35 19.06 24.05 -28.44
C GLY A 35 20.38 24.31 -27.71
N ALA A 36 20.34 24.98 -26.56
CA ALA A 36 21.52 25.25 -25.73
C ALA A 36 22.00 23.97 -25.01
N ALA A 37 21.10 23.24 -24.37
CA ALA A 37 21.42 21.97 -23.69
C ALA A 37 21.99 20.93 -24.67
N ALA A 38 21.42 20.84 -25.89
CA ALA A 38 21.92 19.95 -26.93
C ALA A 38 23.30 20.35 -27.48
N GLN A 39 23.73 21.61 -27.32
CA GLN A 39 25.08 22.06 -27.68
C GLN A 39 26.10 21.72 -26.59
N GLU A 40 25.75 21.90 -25.31
CA GLU A 40 26.64 21.58 -24.18
C GLU A 40 26.78 20.07 -23.95
N GLY A 41 25.72 19.29 -24.18
CA GLY A 41 25.74 17.82 -24.14
C GLY A 41 26.66 17.15 -25.19
N ARG A 42 27.29 17.93 -26.09
CA ARG A 42 28.32 17.46 -27.04
C ARG A 42 29.72 17.37 -26.42
N SER A 43 29.86 17.41 -25.10
CA SER A 43 31.16 17.15 -24.47
C SER A 43 31.68 15.77 -24.96
N PRO A 44 32.89 15.67 -25.53
CA PRO A 44 33.36 14.45 -26.22
C PRO A 44 33.58 13.22 -25.33
N SER A 45 33.32 13.30 -24.03
CA SER A 45 33.76 12.31 -23.04
C SER A 45 32.72 11.22 -22.69
N LEU A 46 31.51 11.25 -23.26
CA LEU A 46 30.39 10.38 -22.88
C LEU A 46 29.78 9.58 -24.05
N VAL A 47 30.47 9.44 -25.18
CA VAL A 47 29.87 8.94 -26.43
C VAL A 47 30.67 7.79 -27.04
N ASP A 48 30.45 6.55 -26.55
CA ASP A 48 30.88 5.32 -27.23
C ASP A 48 29.76 4.63 -28.03
N ASP A 49 28.50 5.08 -27.93
CA ASP A 49 27.40 4.51 -28.73
C ASP A 49 27.20 5.22 -30.07
N ALA A 50 28.02 4.85 -31.06
CA ALA A 50 28.03 5.43 -32.41
C ALA A 50 26.69 5.29 -33.18
N LYS A 51 25.82 4.33 -32.83
CA LYS A 51 24.55 4.08 -33.55
C LYS A 51 23.43 5.07 -33.18
N GLN A 52 23.24 5.40 -31.90
CA GLN A 52 22.24 6.42 -31.49
C GLN A 52 22.58 7.83 -31.99
N ASN A 53 23.84 8.07 -32.30
CA ASN A 53 24.34 9.36 -32.73
C ASN A 53 23.89 9.72 -34.17
N HIS A 54 23.55 8.73 -35.00
CA HIS A 54 23.12 8.99 -36.38
C HIS A 54 21.67 9.48 -36.45
N GLU A 55 20.75 8.81 -35.75
CA GLU A 55 19.32 9.20 -35.70
C GLU A 55 19.12 10.56 -35.00
N ARG A 56 19.87 10.83 -33.93
CA ARG A 56 19.87 12.16 -33.30
C ARG A 56 20.38 13.24 -34.27
N ARG A 57 21.43 12.97 -35.04
CA ARG A 57 21.97 13.93 -36.02
C ARG A 57 20.94 14.30 -37.10
N GLU A 58 20.08 13.37 -37.53
CA GLU A 58 19.02 13.67 -38.51
C GLU A 58 17.88 14.50 -37.93
N LEU A 59 17.39 14.18 -36.72
CA LEU A 59 16.38 14.98 -36.03
C LEU A 59 16.83 16.44 -35.77
N PHE A 60 18.14 16.65 -35.53
CA PHE A 60 18.71 17.98 -35.33
C PHE A 60 19.06 18.72 -36.64
N ALA A 61 19.27 18.01 -37.75
CA ALA A 61 19.45 18.63 -39.06
C ALA A 61 18.15 19.30 -39.55
N ILE A 62 17.00 18.72 -39.23
CA ILE A 62 15.67 19.25 -39.56
C ILE A 62 15.35 20.53 -38.76
N SER A 63 15.91 20.72 -37.56
CA SER A 63 15.70 21.94 -36.75
C SER A 63 16.58 23.12 -37.19
N ARG A 64 17.66 22.89 -37.95
CA ARG A 64 18.53 23.97 -38.46
C ARG A 64 17.98 24.71 -39.69
N THR A 65 16.99 24.16 -40.40
CA THR A 65 16.48 24.72 -41.66
C THR A 65 15.28 25.64 -41.51
N ARG A 66 14.69 25.80 -40.32
CA ARG A 66 13.66 26.83 -40.06
C ARG A 66 14.31 28.10 -39.51
N SER A 67 14.57 29.03 -40.43
CA SER A 67 14.79 30.48 -40.25
C SER A 67 15.45 30.93 -38.94
N ALA A 68 16.66 31.48 -39.06
CA ALA A 68 17.38 32.26 -38.05
C ALA A 68 16.67 33.59 -37.68
N GLY A 69 15.40 33.51 -37.25
CA GLY A 69 14.77 34.58 -36.48
C GLY A 69 15.57 34.80 -35.19
N ARG A 70 15.70 36.06 -34.78
CA ARG A 70 16.46 36.51 -33.60
C ARG A 70 16.44 35.45 -32.50
N ARG A 71 17.62 34.92 -32.14
CA ARG A 71 17.77 34.07 -30.94
C ARG A 71 17.30 34.90 -29.76
N TYR A 72 16.05 34.71 -29.36
CA TYR A 72 15.54 35.29 -28.13
C TYR A 72 16.33 34.63 -27.00
N ASP A 73 17.02 35.46 -26.23
CA ASP A 73 17.58 35.03 -24.95
C ASP A 73 16.43 34.39 -24.16
N PRO A 74 16.52 33.11 -23.77
CA PRO A 74 15.46 32.45 -23.00
C PRO A 74 15.14 33.17 -21.69
N TYR A 75 16.04 34.06 -21.22
CA TYR A 75 15.87 34.90 -20.04
C TYR A 75 15.21 36.25 -20.33
N SER A 76 15.07 36.68 -21.58
CA SER A 76 14.54 38.01 -21.94
C SER A 76 13.12 38.29 -21.40
N VAL A 77 12.16 37.39 -21.61
CA VAL A 77 10.79 37.55 -21.10
C VAL A 77 10.72 37.45 -19.56
N PRO A 78 11.39 36.48 -18.91
CA PRO A 78 11.56 36.49 -17.45
C PRO A 78 12.18 37.80 -16.92
N LEU A 79 13.22 38.31 -17.58
CA LEU A 79 13.92 39.53 -17.19
C LEU A 79 13.06 40.78 -17.37
N GLU A 80 12.27 40.85 -18.44
CA GLU A 80 11.28 41.91 -18.66
C GLU A 80 10.20 41.91 -17.57
N LEU A 81 9.69 40.73 -17.18
CA LEU A 81 8.72 40.60 -16.09
C LEU A 81 9.35 41.00 -14.74
N TYR A 82 10.58 40.59 -14.48
CA TYR A 82 11.35 40.99 -13.30
C TYR A 82 11.53 42.52 -13.26
N ASN A 83 11.99 43.11 -14.36
CA ASN A 83 12.21 44.55 -14.48
C ASN A 83 10.89 45.31 -14.34
N SER A 84 9.77 44.80 -14.89
CA SER A 84 8.45 45.43 -14.76
C SER A 84 7.95 45.50 -13.31
N ALA A 85 8.38 44.56 -12.45
CA ALA A 85 8.04 44.57 -11.04
C ALA A 85 8.78 45.66 -10.24
N SER A 86 9.88 46.23 -10.78
CA SER A 86 10.72 47.19 -10.06
C SER A 86 10.18 48.63 -10.03
N TRP A 87 9.22 48.99 -10.89
CA TRP A 87 8.77 50.36 -11.13
C TRP A 87 7.70 50.91 -10.16
N GLN A 88 7.35 50.21 -9.07
CA GLN A 88 6.33 50.67 -8.11
C GLN A 88 6.93 51.31 -6.84
N ASN A 89 6.21 52.24 -6.22
CA ASN A 89 6.69 53.00 -5.06
C ASN A 89 6.56 52.25 -3.72
N ASP A 90 5.65 51.27 -3.61
CA ASP A 90 5.49 50.49 -2.37
C ASP A 90 6.47 49.30 -2.36
N GLN A 91 7.38 49.30 -1.38
CA GLN A 91 8.37 48.24 -1.19
C GLN A 91 7.72 46.86 -0.95
N GLY A 92 6.62 46.80 -0.18
CA GLY A 92 5.97 45.54 0.15
C GLY A 92 5.36 44.87 -1.08
N ASP A 93 4.70 45.65 -1.94
CA ASP A 93 4.10 45.13 -3.17
C ASP A 93 5.15 44.77 -4.22
N ARG A 94 6.27 45.51 -4.28
CA ARG A 94 7.43 45.12 -5.10
C ARG A 94 8.00 43.77 -4.69
N ASP A 95 8.22 43.57 -3.40
CA ASP A 95 8.74 42.32 -2.86
C ASP A 95 7.77 41.15 -3.12
N ALA A 96 6.47 41.38 -2.92
CA ALA A 96 5.45 40.37 -3.22
C ALA A 96 5.48 39.91 -4.68
N ARG A 97 5.54 40.85 -5.64
CA ARG A 97 5.60 40.53 -7.07
C ARG A 97 6.89 39.83 -7.45
N ARG A 98 8.02 40.29 -6.91
CA ARG A 98 9.33 39.67 -7.14
C ARG A 98 9.35 38.23 -6.66
N ASN A 99 8.85 37.98 -5.45
CA ASN A 99 8.83 36.64 -4.91
C ASN A 99 7.83 35.73 -5.65
N ALA A 100 6.68 36.25 -6.09
CA ALA A 100 5.74 35.51 -6.94
C ALA A 100 6.32 35.19 -8.33
N PHE A 101 7.23 36.04 -8.83
CA PHE A 101 7.96 35.75 -10.05
C PHE A 101 9.01 34.64 -9.85
N PHE A 102 9.77 34.67 -8.74
CA PHE A 102 10.74 33.60 -8.44
C PHE A 102 10.09 32.23 -8.24
N GLU A 103 8.92 32.18 -7.60
CA GLU A 103 8.16 30.94 -7.50
C GLU A 103 7.80 30.39 -8.88
N ARG A 104 7.24 31.21 -9.77
CA ARG A 104 6.94 30.81 -11.16
C ARG A 104 8.17 30.33 -11.91
N LEU A 105 9.30 30.99 -11.71
CA LEU A 105 10.58 30.59 -12.28
C LEU A 105 11.04 29.22 -11.76
N SER A 106 10.87 28.95 -10.46
CA SER A 106 11.20 27.66 -9.85
C SER A 106 10.35 26.51 -10.45
N GLN A 107 9.06 26.75 -10.67
CA GLN A 107 8.15 25.79 -11.29
C GLN A 107 8.50 25.54 -12.76
N TYR A 108 8.84 26.61 -13.49
CA TYR A 108 9.30 26.49 -14.86
C TYR A 108 10.62 25.70 -14.96
N PHE A 109 11.58 25.94 -14.07
CA PHE A 109 12.84 25.17 -14.03
C PHE A 109 12.64 23.71 -13.65
N MET A 110 11.68 23.39 -12.78
CA MET A 110 11.31 22.01 -12.48
C MET A 110 10.79 21.29 -13.74
N TYR A 111 9.76 21.88 -14.39
CA TYR A 111 9.21 21.39 -15.65
C TYR A 111 10.29 21.19 -16.72
N ALA A 112 11.16 22.18 -16.85
CA ALA A 112 12.32 22.17 -17.72
C ALA A 112 13.25 20.99 -17.44
N ILE A 113 13.73 20.81 -16.21
CA ILE A 113 14.70 19.76 -15.85
C ILE A 113 14.12 18.37 -16.14
N ASN A 114 12.86 18.13 -15.77
CA ASN A 114 12.21 16.84 -15.99
C ASN A 114 11.99 16.53 -17.48
N ARG A 115 11.89 17.56 -18.32
CA ARG A 115 11.54 17.41 -19.74
C ARG A 115 12.73 17.52 -20.70
N PHE A 116 13.57 18.54 -20.54
CA PHE A 116 14.64 18.90 -21.47
C PHE A 116 15.62 17.77 -21.69
N CYS A 117 15.90 17.04 -20.62
CA CYS A 117 16.94 16.04 -20.66
C CYS A 117 16.43 14.69 -21.17
N GLY A 118 15.12 14.56 -21.44
CA GLY A 118 14.49 13.63 -22.40
C GLY A 118 14.96 12.18 -22.32
N SER A 119 15.54 11.79 -21.21
CA SER A 119 16.15 10.51 -20.97
C SER A 119 15.88 10.18 -19.53
N GLU A 120 15.47 8.94 -19.30
CA GLU A 120 15.50 8.30 -17.98
C GLU A 120 16.85 8.49 -17.26
N LYS A 121 17.89 8.89 -18.01
CA LYS A 121 19.25 9.14 -17.56
C LYS A 121 19.49 10.50 -16.90
N PHE A 122 18.65 11.51 -17.10
CA PHE A 122 18.84 12.82 -16.46
C PHE A 122 17.51 13.53 -16.22
N ASN A 123 17.03 13.45 -14.99
CA ASN A 123 15.89 14.20 -14.46
C ASN A 123 16.21 14.59 -12.99
N LEU A 124 15.32 15.35 -12.33
CA LEU A 124 15.60 15.80 -10.97
C LEU A 124 15.73 14.63 -9.98
N SER A 125 14.97 13.55 -10.16
CA SER A 125 15.09 12.33 -9.32
C SER A 125 16.46 11.67 -9.45
N VAL A 126 16.96 11.51 -10.68
CA VAL A 126 18.30 10.98 -10.96
C VAL A 126 19.37 11.89 -10.37
N LEU A 127 19.19 13.20 -10.49
CA LEU A 127 20.12 14.17 -9.92
C LEU A 127 20.15 14.07 -8.39
N ILE A 128 19.00 13.97 -7.73
CA ILE A 128 18.93 13.81 -6.28
C ILE A 128 19.59 12.48 -5.86
N THR A 129 19.20 11.38 -6.50
CA THR A 129 19.69 10.05 -6.16
C THR A 129 21.20 9.91 -6.40
N SER A 130 21.69 10.38 -7.55
CA SER A 130 23.11 10.27 -7.92
C SER A 130 24.01 11.17 -7.07
N CYS A 131 23.55 12.40 -6.76
CA CYS A 131 24.38 13.37 -6.04
C CYS A 131 24.36 13.19 -4.52
N PHE A 132 23.30 12.60 -3.94
CA PHE A 132 23.12 12.57 -2.49
C PHE A 132 23.02 11.16 -1.90
N LEU A 133 22.48 10.18 -2.63
CA LEU A 133 22.16 8.86 -2.07
C LEU A 133 23.20 7.78 -2.42
N SER A 134 24.07 8.04 -3.40
CA SER A 134 25.10 7.09 -3.86
C SER A 134 26.14 6.71 -2.80
N HIS A 135 26.20 7.41 -1.67
CA HIS A 135 27.12 7.10 -0.57
C HIS A 135 26.68 5.92 0.30
N ASN A 136 25.40 5.55 0.30
CA ASN A 136 24.88 4.54 1.23
C ASN A 136 24.79 3.12 0.65
N THR A 137 24.96 2.95 -0.67
CA THR A 137 24.70 1.67 -1.34
C THR A 137 25.89 0.70 -1.34
N GLY A 138 27.01 1.03 -0.69
CA GLY A 138 28.17 0.12 -0.53
C GLY A 138 28.90 -0.25 -1.84
N ALA A 139 28.34 0.11 -3.00
CA ALA A 139 28.88 -0.19 -4.31
C ALA A 139 29.95 0.83 -4.70
N GLY A 140 31.18 0.58 -4.23
CA GLY A 140 32.45 0.98 -4.86
C GLY A 140 32.67 2.45 -5.19
N ALA A 141 33.49 3.14 -4.38
CA ALA A 141 34.39 4.25 -4.75
C ALA A 141 33.90 5.30 -5.78
N GLY A 142 32.60 5.57 -5.85
CA GLY A 142 32.05 6.65 -6.67
C GLY A 142 32.58 7.98 -6.15
N ALA A 143 33.20 8.77 -7.04
CA ALA A 143 33.79 10.05 -6.71
C ALA A 143 32.86 10.89 -5.84
N THR A 144 33.27 11.14 -4.58
CA THR A 144 32.55 12.04 -3.69
C THR A 144 32.44 13.39 -4.38
N MET A 145 31.20 13.83 -4.64
CA MET A 145 30.98 15.16 -5.18
C MET A 145 31.68 16.17 -4.25
N ALA A 146 32.52 17.02 -4.82
CA ALA A 146 33.27 18.01 -4.04
C ALA A 146 32.30 18.80 -3.14
N ALA A 147 32.67 19.06 -1.89
CA ALA A 147 31.80 19.71 -0.91
C ALA A 147 31.20 21.04 -1.43
N GLU A 148 31.96 21.77 -2.26
CA GLU A 148 31.49 22.99 -2.91
C GLU A 148 30.39 22.72 -3.94
N ALA A 149 30.51 21.66 -4.75
CA ALA A 149 29.48 21.25 -5.70
C ALA A 149 28.21 20.77 -4.96
N LYS A 150 28.36 20.03 -3.85
CA LYS A 150 27.23 19.67 -2.96
C LYS A 150 26.51 20.91 -2.43
N LYS A 151 27.26 21.90 -1.95
CA LYS A 151 26.70 23.18 -1.47
C LYS A 151 25.96 23.95 -2.57
N LYS A 152 26.49 23.98 -3.80
CA LYS A 152 25.82 24.60 -4.95
C LYS A 152 24.54 23.84 -5.29
N MET A 153 24.56 22.52 -5.27
CA MET A 153 23.38 21.71 -5.55
C MET A 153 22.27 21.91 -4.50
N HIS A 154 22.62 21.99 -3.21
CA HIS A 154 21.66 22.34 -2.16
C HIS A 154 21.00 23.70 -2.41
N ARG A 155 21.74 24.71 -2.90
CA ARG A 155 21.15 26.01 -3.26
C ARG A 155 20.17 25.89 -4.42
N VAL A 156 20.52 25.12 -5.44
CA VAL A 156 19.61 24.85 -6.58
C VAL A 156 18.34 24.16 -6.10
N LEU A 157 18.46 23.10 -5.29
CA LEU A 157 17.30 22.40 -4.73
C LEU A 157 16.45 23.29 -3.84
N ASN A 158 17.06 24.12 -2.98
CA ASN A 158 16.31 25.09 -2.15
C ASN A 158 15.55 26.10 -3.00
N PHE A 159 16.16 26.59 -4.09
CA PHE A 159 15.50 27.50 -5.01
C PHE A 159 14.34 26.82 -5.75
N LEU A 160 14.55 25.60 -6.26
CA LEU A 160 13.52 24.82 -6.96
C LEU A 160 12.36 24.46 -6.05
N LEU A 161 12.65 24.04 -4.80
CA LEU A 161 11.64 23.76 -3.78
C LEU A 161 10.88 25.04 -3.39
N HIS A 162 11.58 26.18 -3.37
CA HIS A 162 11.00 27.49 -3.09
C HIS A 162 10.16 27.54 -1.80
N LEU A 163 10.63 26.88 -0.73
CA LEU A 163 9.91 26.80 0.54
C LEU A 163 9.84 28.16 1.23
N ARG A 164 8.62 28.64 1.52
CA ARG A 164 8.39 29.99 2.05
C ARG A 164 7.09 30.15 2.84
N SER A 165 6.96 31.30 3.51
CA SER A 165 5.70 31.81 4.07
C SER A 165 4.68 32.08 2.94
N PRO A 166 3.36 31.88 3.18
CA PRO A 166 2.31 32.28 2.24
C PRO A 166 2.25 33.80 2.04
N ASP A 167 2.80 34.59 2.96
CA ASP A 167 2.94 36.03 2.75
C ASP A 167 4.02 36.31 1.70
N TYR A 168 3.59 36.84 0.56
CA TYR A 168 4.50 37.14 -0.54
C TYR A 168 5.48 38.28 -0.21
N ARG A 169 5.16 39.11 0.78
CA ARG A 169 5.97 40.24 1.24
C ARG A 169 7.21 39.80 2.01
N GLU A 170 7.20 38.63 2.63
CA GLU A 170 8.41 38.05 3.22
C GLU A 170 9.37 37.64 2.09
N ALA A 171 10.61 38.15 2.15
CA ALA A 171 11.65 37.80 1.20
C ALA A 171 11.95 36.29 1.23
N PHE A 172 12.09 35.69 0.05
CA PHE A 172 12.59 34.32 -0.06
C PHE A 172 14.03 34.25 0.50
N SER A 173 14.28 33.28 1.39
CA SER A 173 15.56 33.10 2.05
C SER A 173 16.24 31.83 1.57
N GLU A 174 17.24 31.98 0.69
CA GLU A 174 18.05 30.86 0.18
C GLU A 174 18.84 30.13 1.28
N THR A 175 19.15 30.84 2.37
CA THR A 175 19.96 30.34 3.50
C THR A 175 19.14 29.59 4.55
N ALA A 176 17.81 29.61 4.46
CA ALA A 176 16.99 28.88 5.41
C ALA A 176 17.13 27.38 5.13
N THR A 177 17.72 26.63 6.06
CA THR A 177 17.69 25.17 6.04
C THR A 177 16.24 24.71 6.03
N ILE A 178 15.84 23.91 5.04
CA ILE A 178 14.47 23.38 4.83
C ILE A 178 13.82 22.92 6.15
N LEU A 179 14.61 22.30 7.03
CA LEU A 179 14.17 21.79 8.32
C LEU A 179 13.62 22.88 9.26
N ILE A 180 14.22 24.08 9.29
CA ILE A 180 13.82 25.13 10.24
C ILE A 180 12.40 25.62 9.94
N PRO A 181 12.05 26.05 8.71
CA PRO A 181 10.69 26.42 8.39
C PRO A 181 9.73 25.26 8.68
N LEU A 182 10.03 24.06 8.19
CA LEU A 182 9.19 22.89 8.42
C LEU A 182 9.02 22.57 9.92
N LYS A 183 9.98 22.91 10.79
CA LYS A 183 9.90 22.67 12.25
C LYS A 183 9.24 23.78 13.05
N THR A 184 9.42 25.04 12.66
CA THR A 184 9.19 26.18 13.56
C THR A 184 8.00 27.03 13.17
N LYS A 185 7.72 27.12 11.87
CA LYS A 185 6.58 27.86 11.35
C LYS A 185 5.42 26.85 11.20
N GLY A 186 4.17 27.25 11.49
CA GLY A 186 3.02 26.33 11.54
C GLY A 186 2.70 25.65 10.18
N ASN A 187 1.55 24.98 10.05
CA ASN A 187 1.22 24.17 8.85
C ASN A 187 1.01 24.95 7.52
N ASN A 188 1.27 26.25 7.48
CA ASN A 188 0.98 27.11 6.33
C ASN A 188 2.29 27.50 5.63
N PHE A 189 2.64 26.75 4.59
CA PHE A 189 3.77 27.06 3.70
C PHE A 189 3.36 26.93 2.24
N ASN A 190 4.08 27.68 1.41
CA ASN A 190 4.09 27.48 -0.03
C ASN A 190 5.44 26.89 -0.42
N PHE A 191 5.41 25.92 -1.33
CA PHE A 191 6.58 25.32 -1.95
C PHE A 191 6.17 24.69 -3.28
N ASN A 192 7.16 24.43 -4.13
CA ASN A 192 6.97 23.67 -5.35
C ASN A 192 6.68 22.19 -5.00
N GLN A 193 5.43 21.77 -5.23
CA GLN A 193 4.96 20.45 -4.82
C GLN A 193 5.63 19.32 -5.57
N GLY A 194 5.94 19.49 -6.86
CA GLY A 194 6.64 18.48 -7.66
C GLY A 194 8.04 18.21 -7.11
N VAL A 195 8.74 19.26 -6.66
CA VAL A 195 10.05 19.11 -6.01
C VAL A 195 9.89 18.41 -4.66
N MET A 196 8.96 18.86 -3.81
CA MET A 196 8.75 18.23 -2.49
C MET A 196 8.37 16.75 -2.61
N LEU A 197 7.55 16.39 -3.59
CA LEU A 197 7.20 15.00 -3.92
C LEU A 197 8.46 14.17 -4.17
N LEU A 198 9.35 14.63 -5.05
CA LEU A 198 10.61 13.94 -5.30
C LEU A 198 11.48 13.85 -4.05
N LEU A 199 11.54 14.89 -3.21
CA LEU A 199 12.34 14.85 -1.97
C LEU A 199 11.78 13.86 -0.94
N VAL A 200 10.46 13.61 -0.94
CA VAL A 200 9.81 12.59 -0.12
C VAL A 200 10.09 11.21 -0.69
N GLU A 201 9.81 10.98 -1.98
CA GLU A 201 9.94 9.66 -2.64
C GLU A 201 11.39 9.16 -2.68
N THR A 202 12.36 10.07 -2.79
CA THR A 202 13.80 9.72 -2.77
C THR A 202 14.38 9.64 -1.35
N PHE A 203 13.59 9.78 -0.29
CA PHE A 203 14.06 9.88 1.10
C PHE A 203 15.11 11.00 1.34
N TYR A 204 15.22 11.97 0.43
CA TYR A 204 16.17 13.08 0.58
C TYR A 204 15.92 13.87 1.86
N LEU A 205 14.65 14.09 2.23
CA LEU A 205 14.31 14.79 3.47
C LEU A 205 14.82 14.05 4.71
N PHE A 206 14.80 12.72 4.72
CA PHE A 206 15.33 11.93 5.83
C PHE A 206 16.85 12.02 5.89
N ASN A 207 17.52 11.72 4.78
CA ASN A 207 18.98 11.58 4.72
C ASN A 207 19.72 12.92 4.83
N GLU A 208 19.30 13.93 4.06
CA GLU A 208 20.06 15.19 3.93
C GLU A 208 19.49 16.31 4.81
N VAL A 209 18.17 16.31 5.04
CA VAL A 209 17.53 17.40 5.81
C VAL A 209 17.40 17.04 7.30
N CYS A 210 16.98 15.82 7.61
CA CYS A 210 16.85 15.33 8.99
C CYS A 210 18.12 14.63 9.49
N LEU A 211 19.12 14.41 8.64
CA LEU A 211 20.38 13.74 8.98
C LEU A 211 20.15 12.35 9.61
N GLY A 212 19.14 11.62 9.13
CA GLY A 212 18.74 10.32 9.67
C GLY A 212 17.97 10.37 11.00
N ASN A 213 17.62 11.56 11.51
CA ASN A 213 16.82 11.69 12.73
C ASN A 213 15.34 11.37 12.44
N GLU A 214 14.89 10.20 12.90
CA GLU A 214 13.51 9.75 12.75
C GLU A 214 12.47 10.70 13.35
N ALA A 215 12.71 11.25 14.55
CA ALA A 215 11.73 12.10 15.21
C ALA A 215 11.48 13.40 14.42
N ASP A 216 12.55 13.97 13.86
CA ASP A 216 12.47 15.14 13.00
C ASP A 216 11.74 14.83 11.70
N TYR A 217 12.02 13.67 11.11
CA TYR A 217 11.38 13.26 9.88
C TYR A 217 9.90 12.97 10.06
N ALA A 218 9.51 12.30 11.16
CA ALA A 218 8.13 12.07 11.53
C ALA A 218 7.35 13.39 11.65
N GLN A 219 7.95 14.42 12.25
CA GLN A 219 7.34 15.74 12.36
C GLN A 219 7.16 16.41 10.98
N VAL A 220 8.13 16.27 10.09
CA VAL A 220 8.02 16.78 8.72
C VAL A 220 6.87 16.10 7.98
N LEU A 221 6.83 14.77 7.99
CA LEU A 221 5.76 13.98 7.34
C LEU A 221 4.38 14.30 7.93
N ALA A 222 4.27 14.38 9.27
CA ALA A 222 3.03 14.73 9.96
C ALA A 222 2.51 16.13 9.55
N ARG A 223 3.41 17.11 9.38
CA ARG A 223 3.03 18.44 8.89
C ARG A 223 2.62 18.46 7.42
N LEU A 224 3.28 17.67 6.57
CA LEU A 224 2.88 17.53 5.17
C LEU A 224 1.46 16.94 5.06
N LEU A 225 1.17 15.90 5.84
CA LEU A 225 -0.18 15.31 5.92
C LEU A 225 -1.22 16.29 6.49
N GLY A 226 -0.86 17.02 7.55
CA GLY A 226 -1.74 17.96 8.25
C GLY A 226 -1.91 19.33 7.57
N SER A 227 -1.13 19.64 6.53
CA SER A 227 -1.26 20.91 5.81
C SER A 227 -2.43 20.89 4.84
N LYS A 228 -3.13 22.04 4.75
CA LYS A 228 -4.22 22.25 3.79
C LYS A 228 -3.73 22.66 2.40
N THR A 229 -2.50 23.15 2.28
CA THR A 229 -1.91 23.62 1.02
C THR A 229 -1.25 22.49 0.23
N VAL A 230 -0.97 21.36 0.89
CA VAL A 230 -0.33 20.18 0.31
C VAL A 230 -1.34 19.38 -0.53
N SER A 231 -0.95 19.02 -1.75
CA SER A 231 -1.78 18.24 -2.68
C SER A 231 -2.05 16.83 -2.17
N VAL A 232 -3.12 16.24 -2.72
CA VAL A 232 -3.47 14.83 -2.53
C VAL A 232 -2.30 13.91 -2.91
N THR A 233 -1.66 14.16 -4.05
CA THR A 233 -0.54 13.36 -4.56
C THR A 233 0.63 13.30 -3.58
N LEU A 234 1.01 14.45 -3.02
CA LEU A 234 2.11 14.51 -2.05
C LEU A 234 1.75 13.80 -0.73
N LYS A 235 0.52 13.95 -0.24
CA LYS A 235 0.07 13.20 0.95
C LYS A 235 0.03 11.69 0.69
N ALA A 236 -0.41 11.28 -0.49
CA ALA A 236 -0.44 9.87 -0.90
C ALA A 236 0.98 9.30 -0.98
N ALA A 237 1.96 10.07 -1.47
CA ALA A 237 3.36 9.66 -1.48
C ALA A 237 3.91 9.40 -0.07
N VAL A 238 3.57 10.27 0.91
CA VAL A 238 3.92 10.03 2.32
C VAL A 238 3.29 8.72 2.83
N CYS A 239 2.03 8.45 2.52
CA CYS A 239 1.37 7.20 2.91
C CYS A 239 2.00 5.97 2.23
N ARG A 240 2.31 6.03 0.92
CA ARG A 240 3.01 4.96 0.19
C ARG A 240 4.38 4.66 0.77
N GLN A 241 5.09 5.68 1.21
CA GLN A 241 6.39 5.52 1.88
C GLN A 241 6.27 4.74 3.20
N VAL A 242 5.21 4.99 3.98
CA VAL A 242 4.91 4.21 5.20
C VAL A 242 4.59 2.75 4.84
N ILE A 243 3.77 2.53 3.81
CA ILE A 243 3.41 1.18 3.33
C ILE A 243 4.68 0.43 2.90
N ALA A 244 5.53 1.04 2.08
CA ALA A 244 6.78 0.44 1.62
C ALA A 244 7.72 0.08 2.79
N ALA A 245 7.88 0.98 3.78
CA ALA A 245 8.68 0.73 4.96
C ALA A 245 8.15 -0.44 5.82
N CYS A 246 6.82 -0.63 5.86
CA CYS A 246 6.21 -1.80 6.49
C CYS A 246 6.52 -3.10 5.74
N HIS A 247 6.38 -3.11 4.40
CA HIS A 247 6.69 -4.29 3.59
C HIS A 247 8.16 -4.73 3.74
N GLU A 248 9.10 -3.79 3.68
CA GLU A 248 10.52 -4.08 3.88
C GLU A 248 10.81 -4.69 5.26
N ARG A 249 10.06 -4.27 6.28
CA ARG A 249 10.19 -4.83 7.63
C ARG A 249 9.64 -6.24 7.71
N SER A 250 8.48 -6.51 7.12
CA SER A 250 7.88 -7.85 7.09
C SER A 250 8.79 -8.86 6.39
N HIS A 251 9.43 -8.46 5.28
CA HIS A 251 10.42 -9.30 4.60
C HIS A 251 11.66 -9.60 5.46
N LYS A 252 12.10 -8.66 6.30
CA LYS A 252 13.25 -8.87 7.21
C LYS A 252 12.90 -9.74 8.41
N GLN A 253 11.71 -9.53 9.01
CA GLN A 253 11.27 -10.31 10.16
C GLN A 253 10.93 -11.76 9.81
N GLY A 254 10.54 -12.05 8.55
CA GLY A 254 10.37 -13.43 8.07
C GLY A 254 11.62 -14.32 8.19
N GLY A 255 12.82 -13.74 8.39
CA GLY A 255 14.06 -14.48 8.65
C GLY A 255 14.51 -14.53 10.12
N GLU A 256 13.92 -13.72 11.00
CA GLU A 256 14.34 -13.58 12.40
C GLU A 256 13.11 -13.64 13.33
N VAL A 257 12.81 -14.83 13.85
CA VAL A 257 11.66 -15.06 14.74
C VAL A 257 11.86 -14.29 16.05
N GLU A 258 11.03 -13.27 16.27
CA GLU A 258 10.84 -12.66 17.60
C GLU A 258 10.26 -13.72 18.55
N GLN A 259 11.08 -14.17 19.52
CA GLN A 259 10.59 -14.89 20.69
C GLN A 259 9.78 -13.92 21.55
N ASP A 260 8.49 -13.78 21.26
CA ASP A 260 7.58 -13.02 22.11
C ASP A 260 7.41 -13.73 23.46
N HIS A 261 8.02 -13.18 24.50
CA HIS A 261 7.86 -13.63 25.88
C HIS A 261 6.57 -13.05 26.47
N GLY A 262 5.43 -13.69 26.14
CA GLY A 262 4.10 -13.28 26.59
C GLY A 262 3.23 -14.44 27.11
N ASP A 263 3.30 -14.65 28.43
CA ASP A 263 2.28 -15.22 29.33
C ASP A 263 1.51 -16.50 28.92
N ALA A 264 1.99 -17.65 29.42
CA ALA A 264 1.35 -18.94 29.30
C ALA A 264 0.10 -19.05 30.21
N GLY A 265 -1.09 -18.95 29.60
CA GLY A 265 -2.36 -19.11 30.28
C GLY A 265 -3.50 -19.61 29.40
N ASN A 266 -3.56 -20.94 29.22
CA ASN A 266 -4.77 -21.77 29.08
C ASN A 266 -5.48 -21.90 27.71
N LEU A 267 -5.11 -22.99 27.02
CA LEU A 267 -5.90 -23.96 26.23
C LEU A 267 -7.05 -23.47 25.32
N GLY A 268 -6.67 -23.16 24.08
CA GLY A 268 -7.52 -23.14 22.89
C GLY A 268 -6.70 -22.59 21.74
N GLY A 269 -5.97 -23.46 21.02
CA GLY A 269 -4.94 -23.08 20.04
C GLY A 269 -5.44 -22.11 18.97
N ASN A 270 -5.16 -20.82 19.15
CA ASN A 270 -5.06 -19.86 18.07
C ASN A 270 -3.72 -20.09 17.39
N ILE A 271 -3.76 -20.78 16.26
CA ILE A 271 -2.67 -20.74 15.29
C ILE A 271 -2.80 -19.37 14.63
N ASP A 272 -1.99 -18.40 15.07
CA ASP A 272 -1.78 -17.18 14.31
C ASP A 272 -1.03 -17.59 13.03
N ALA A 273 -1.80 -17.79 11.96
CA ALA A 273 -1.28 -18.01 10.62
C ALA A 273 -0.55 -16.72 10.18
N GLU A 274 0.59 -16.90 9.53
CA GLU A 274 1.35 -15.82 8.91
C GLU A 274 0.43 -14.95 8.07
N ASP A 275 0.53 -13.65 8.35
CA ASP A 275 -0.41 -12.62 7.95
C ASP A 275 -0.24 -12.38 6.44
N GLU A 276 -1.30 -12.61 5.66
CA GLU A 276 -1.34 -12.39 4.22
C GLU A 276 -0.77 -11.01 3.91
N THR A 277 0.46 -10.98 3.40
CA THR A 277 1.07 -9.76 2.87
C THR A 277 0.22 -9.34 1.68
N MET A 278 -0.26 -8.10 1.69
CA MET A 278 -0.86 -7.52 0.49
C MET A 278 0.11 -7.72 -0.67
N GLY A 279 -0.36 -8.41 -1.71
CA GLY A 279 0.28 -8.33 -3.01
C GLY A 279 0.37 -6.85 -3.43
N PRO A 280 1.35 -6.50 -4.29
CA PRO A 280 1.48 -5.14 -4.78
C PRO A 280 0.12 -4.65 -5.30
N ILE A 281 -0.22 -3.40 -4.96
CA ILE A 281 -1.33 -2.68 -5.57
C ILE A 281 -1.17 -2.87 -7.09
N ASP A 282 -2.23 -3.31 -7.78
CA ASP A 282 -2.28 -3.30 -9.25
C ASP A 282 -2.19 -1.83 -9.73
N GLU A 283 -1.00 -1.25 -9.67
CA GLU A 283 -0.65 0.02 -10.27
C GLU A 283 -0.39 -0.26 -11.75
N GLU A 284 -1.42 -0.16 -12.59
CA GLU A 284 -1.27 -0.16 -14.06
C GLU A 284 -0.51 1.09 -14.61
N GLU A 285 0.14 1.88 -13.76
CA GLU A 285 1.10 2.91 -14.16
C GLU A 285 2.44 2.65 -13.45
N GLU A 286 3.27 1.79 -14.05
CA GLU A 286 4.69 1.69 -13.70
C GLU A 286 5.37 3.06 -13.91
N GLY A 287 5.43 3.85 -12.85
CA GLY A 287 6.29 5.02 -12.77
C GLY A 287 7.76 4.59 -12.76
N PRO A 288 8.66 5.31 -13.44
CA PRO A 288 10.08 4.98 -13.47
C PRO A 288 10.71 5.28 -12.09
N GLY A 289 10.89 4.30 -11.21
CA GLY A 289 11.53 4.58 -9.91
C GLY A 289 11.85 3.47 -8.88
N SER A 290 11.49 2.19 -9.04
CA SER A 290 11.50 1.26 -7.88
C SER A 290 12.83 0.57 -7.47
N HIS A 291 14.00 0.98 -7.97
CA HIS A 291 15.26 0.19 -7.78
C HIS A 291 16.39 0.84 -6.96
N ALA A 292 16.14 1.92 -6.22
CA ALA A 292 17.11 2.36 -5.20
C ALA A 292 16.70 1.80 -3.85
N SER A 293 17.43 0.81 -3.32
CA SER A 293 17.35 0.39 -1.91
C SER A 293 17.90 1.50 -1.00
N ALA A 294 17.21 2.64 -0.99
CA ALA A 294 17.42 3.68 0.00
C ALA A 294 17.26 3.03 1.38
N GLY A 295 18.24 3.21 2.27
CA GLY A 295 18.29 2.53 3.56
C GLY A 295 16.93 2.49 4.24
N ALA A 296 16.45 1.27 4.52
CA ALA A 296 15.12 1.02 5.04
C ALA A 296 14.77 1.97 6.18
N LEU A 297 13.69 2.73 6.03
CA LEU A 297 13.22 3.65 7.07
C LEU A 297 12.85 2.85 8.31
N GLN A 298 13.68 2.95 9.34
CA GLN A 298 13.33 2.47 10.66
C GLN A 298 12.27 3.41 11.25
N MET A 299 11.19 2.81 11.74
CA MET A 299 10.08 3.54 12.36
C MET A 299 10.02 3.18 13.84
N SER A 300 10.69 3.98 14.68
CA SER A 300 10.59 3.85 16.13
C SER A 300 9.19 4.17 16.67
N GLU A 301 8.95 3.82 17.94
CA GLU A 301 7.70 4.18 18.60
C GLU A 301 7.45 5.69 18.63
N ALA A 302 8.49 6.50 18.85
CA ALA A 302 8.39 7.96 18.86
C ALA A 302 8.02 8.52 17.48
N PHE A 303 8.59 7.94 16.41
CA PHE A 303 8.23 8.26 15.02
C PHE A 303 6.73 8.05 14.81
N LEU A 304 6.23 6.85 15.17
CA LEU A 304 4.84 6.46 14.94
C LEU A 304 3.85 7.25 15.79
N ARG A 305 4.18 7.56 17.05
CA ARG A 305 3.35 8.45 17.90
C ARG A 305 3.19 9.85 17.32
N THR A 306 4.19 10.33 16.58
CA THR A 306 4.15 11.64 15.93
C THR A 306 3.34 11.60 14.63
N LEU A 307 3.53 10.55 13.83
CA LEU A 307 2.92 10.45 12.50
C LEU A 307 1.45 10.01 12.53
N LEU A 308 1.10 9.10 13.43
CA LEU A 308 -0.21 8.45 13.45
C LEU A 308 -1.40 9.44 13.55
N PRO A 309 -1.39 10.47 14.42
CA PRO A 309 -2.48 11.44 14.46
C PRO A 309 -2.72 12.15 13.12
N ALA A 310 -1.65 12.41 12.35
CA ALA A 310 -1.75 13.06 11.05
C ALA A 310 -2.35 12.13 9.99
N LEU A 311 -1.98 10.84 9.99
CA LEU A 311 -2.61 9.82 9.13
C LEU A 311 -4.10 9.68 9.42
N LEU A 312 -4.48 9.63 10.70
CA LEU A 312 -5.88 9.55 11.12
C LEU A 312 -6.67 10.82 10.76
N ALA A 313 -6.04 12.00 10.81
CA ALA A 313 -6.65 13.24 10.36
C ALA A 313 -6.93 13.20 8.84
N VAL A 314 -6.03 12.62 8.05
CA VAL A 314 -6.22 12.39 6.62
C VAL A 314 -7.33 11.36 6.37
N MET A 315 -7.37 10.26 7.13
CA MET A 315 -8.46 9.27 7.06
C MET A 315 -9.83 9.86 7.40
N LYS A 316 -9.88 10.96 8.17
CA LYS A 316 -11.13 11.65 8.53
C LYS A 316 -11.64 12.58 7.43
N ASP A 317 -10.80 12.99 6.48
CA ASP A 317 -11.21 13.94 5.44
C ASP A 317 -12.14 13.27 4.42
N ALA A 318 -13.41 13.65 4.52
CA ALA A 318 -14.49 13.10 3.74
C ALA A 318 -14.43 13.41 2.24
N ASN A 319 -13.62 14.38 1.83
CA ASN A 319 -13.70 14.92 0.48
C ASN A 319 -12.75 14.22 -0.50
N GLN A 320 -11.93 13.27 -0.02
CA GLN A 320 -10.82 12.70 -0.77
C GLN A 320 -10.75 11.18 -0.57
N ASN A 321 -11.71 10.44 -1.15
CA ASN A 321 -11.80 8.97 -1.00
C ASN A 321 -10.47 8.25 -1.31
N PHE A 322 -9.80 8.60 -2.41
CA PHE A 322 -8.51 8.02 -2.77
C PHE A 322 -7.47 8.22 -1.65
N LEU A 323 -7.32 9.44 -1.14
CA LEU A 323 -6.36 9.72 -0.08
C LEU A 323 -6.74 9.03 1.23
N GLN A 324 -8.03 8.98 1.52
CA GLN A 324 -8.57 8.27 2.67
C GLN A 324 -8.26 6.77 2.60
N ALA A 325 -8.45 6.13 1.44
CA ALA A 325 -8.15 4.73 1.21
C ALA A 325 -6.64 4.47 1.41
N VAL A 326 -5.77 5.26 0.78
CA VAL A 326 -4.31 5.10 0.89
C VAL A 326 -3.81 5.36 2.32
N SER A 327 -4.37 6.35 3.02
CA SER A 327 -4.04 6.59 4.44
C SER A 327 -4.53 5.45 5.34
N THR A 328 -5.71 4.89 5.07
CA THR A 328 -6.23 3.72 5.79
C THR A 328 -5.33 2.51 5.55
N ALA A 329 -4.92 2.26 4.31
CA ALA A 329 -3.96 1.21 3.94
C ALA A 329 -2.62 1.36 4.69
N ALA A 330 -2.11 2.59 4.82
CA ALA A 330 -0.92 2.84 5.63
C ALA A 330 -1.12 2.45 7.10
N VAL A 331 -2.28 2.77 7.69
CA VAL A 331 -2.59 2.38 9.08
C VAL A 331 -2.84 0.86 9.23
N VAL A 332 -3.39 0.19 8.21
CA VAL A 332 -3.50 -1.28 8.17
C VAL A 332 -2.12 -1.91 8.30
N ASN A 333 -1.18 -1.50 7.43
CA ASN A 333 0.19 -2.00 7.42
C ASN A 333 0.94 -1.68 8.71
N LEU A 334 0.76 -0.48 9.27
CA LEU A 334 1.31 -0.12 10.57
C LEU A 334 0.79 -1.04 11.70
N CYS A 335 -0.51 -1.35 11.72
CA CYS A 335 -1.08 -2.26 12.72
C CYS A 335 -0.58 -3.70 12.60
N GLN A 336 -0.19 -4.11 11.39
CA GLN A 336 0.38 -5.43 11.12
C GLN A 336 1.83 -5.48 11.62
N CYS A 337 2.65 -4.48 11.30
CA CYS A 337 4.06 -4.46 11.69
C CYS A 337 4.32 -4.08 13.16
N PHE A 338 3.39 -3.37 13.81
CA PHE A 338 3.59 -2.82 15.15
C PHE A 338 2.40 -3.13 16.07
N GLY A 339 2.44 -4.29 16.74
CA GLY A 339 1.33 -4.76 17.58
C GLY A 339 0.86 -3.77 18.65
N TYR A 340 1.78 -2.97 19.23
CA TYR A 340 1.43 -1.97 20.25
C TYR A 340 0.57 -0.82 19.69
N LEU A 341 0.59 -0.55 18.38
CA LEU A 341 -0.24 0.48 17.76
C LEU A 341 -1.73 0.18 17.85
N LYS A 342 -2.12 -1.11 17.92
CA LYS A 342 -3.51 -1.51 18.14
C LYS A 342 -4.05 -0.93 19.44
N ASN A 343 -3.24 -0.90 20.49
CA ASN A 343 -3.60 -0.28 21.77
C ASN A 343 -3.60 1.25 21.68
N LEU A 344 -2.64 1.84 20.96
CA LEU A 344 -2.56 3.29 20.77
C LEU A 344 -3.78 3.84 20.00
N LEU A 345 -4.23 3.15 18.96
CA LEU A 345 -5.42 3.51 18.17
C LEU A 345 -6.70 3.60 19.01
N LEU A 346 -6.75 2.91 20.15
CA LEU A 346 -7.90 2.93 21.04
C LEU A 346 -7.79 3.93 22.17
N ASP A 347 -6.61 4.49 22.37
CA ASP A 347 -6.43 5.53 23.35
C ASP A 347 -6.95 6.85 22.79
N THR A 348 -8.26 7.03 22.93
CA THR A 348 -8.97 8.25 22.48
C THR A 348 -8.43 9.50 23.16
N LYS A 349 -7.85 9.40 24.36
CA LYS A 349 -7.22 10.51 25.06
C LYS A 349 -5.88 10.86 24.42
N ALA A 350 -5.07 9.85 24.10
CA ALA A 350 -3.77 10.08 23.44
C ALA A 350 -3.92 10.67 22.04
N LEU A 351 -4.92 10.20 21.26
CA LEU A 351 -5.11 10.64 19.87
C LEU A 351 -6.06 11.83 19.71
N GLY A 352 -6.84 12.16 20.74
CA GLY A 352 -7.86 13.21 20.67
C GLY A 352 -9.03 12.87 19.72
N MET A 353 -9.16 11.61 19.29
CA MET A 353 -10.23 11.15 18.41
C MET A 353 -10.60 9.68 18.65
N SER A 354 -11.87 9.34 18.39
CA SER A 354 -12.34 7.94 18.42
C SER A 354 -12.08 7.27 17.07
N VAL A 355 -11.12 6.35 17.03
CA VAL A 355 -10.83 5.56 15.82
C VAL A 355 -12.03 4.68 15.47
N LEU A 356 -12.68 4.03 16.44
CA LEU A 356 -13.88 3.23 16.16
C LEU A 356 -15.01 4.08 15.55
N GLY A 357 -15.23 5.31 16.05
CA GLY A 357 -16.20 6.22 15.46
C GLY A 357 -15.80 6.76 14.07
N LEU A 358 -14.51 6.72 13.72
CA LEU A 358 -14.04 7.00 12.36
C LEU A 358 -14.31 5.80 11.43
N LEU A 359 -14.01 4.58 11.88
CA LEU A 359 -14.26 3.35 11.10
C LEU A 359 -15.75 3.14 10.85
N GLU A 360 -16.60 3.38 11.85
CA GLU A 360 -18.06 3.36 11.71
C GLU A 360 -18.53 4.34 10.63
N LYS A 361 -18.03 5.58 10.64
CA LYS A 361 -18.36 6.57 9.60
C LYS A 361 -17.88 6.15 8.21
N ASN A 362 -16.75 5.48 8.13
CA ASN A 362 -16.23 4.99 6.86
C ASN A 362 -17.08 3.86 6.29
N LEU A 363 -17.59 2.95 7.13
CA LEU A 363 -18.52 1.91 6.69
C LEU A 363 -19.90 2.47 6.32
N PHE A 364 -20.46 3.34 7.16
CA PHE A 364 -21.85 3.81 6.99
C PHE A 364 -22.01 4.91 5.93
N GLN A 365 -21.10 5.88 5.88
CA GLN A 365 -21.30 7.09 5.08
C GLN A 365 -20.63 7.02 3.70
N ARG A 366 -19.77 6.04 3.46
CA ARG A 366 -18.99 5.94 2.23
C ARG A 366 -19.62 4.93 1.30
N LYS A 367 -19.44 5.19 0.00
CA LYS A 367 -19.82 4.30 -1.10
C LYS A 367 -18.61 3.88 -1.92
N ASP A 368 -17.42 4.11 -1.38
CA ASP A 368 -16.16 3.87 -2.06
C ASP A 368 -15.60 2.54 -1.58
N ASP A 369 -15.60 1.55 -2.47
CA ASP A 369 -15.22 0.18 -2.13
C ASP A 369 -13.79 0.09 -1.59
N SER A 370 -12.87 0.93 -2.08
CA SER A 370 -11.48 0.95 -1.57
C SER A 370 -11.42 1.45 -0.13
N VAL A 371 -12.17 2.51 0.22
CA VAL A 371 -12.24 2.98 1.61
C VAL A 371 -12.86 1.93 2.52
N ILE A 372 -13.93 1.26 2.07
CA ILE A 372 -14.60 0.21 2.84
C ILE A 372 -13.65 -0.98 3.04
N GLU A 373 -13.01 -1.45 1.98
CA GLU A 373 -12.04 -2.55 2.00
C GLU A 373 -10.93 -2.31 3.03
N TYR A 374 -10.20 -1.20 2.93
CA TYR A 374 -9.12 -0.91 3.89
C TYR A 374 -9.64 -0.68 5.30
N THR A 375 -10.87 -0.17 5.46
CA THR A 375 -11.52 -0.05 6.77
C THR A 375 -11.78 -1.44 7.38
N LEU A 376 -12.26 -2.40 6.58
CA LEU A 376 -12.49 -3.77 7.00
C LEU A 376 -11.16 -4.51 7.30
N LEU A 377 -10.12 -4.28 6.49
CA LEU A 377 -8.80 -4.84 6.78
C LEU A 377 -8.22 -4.28 8.09
N LEU A 378 -8.41 -2.98 8.36
CA LEU A 378 -7.99 -2.38 9.62
C LEU A 378 -8.77 -2.99 10.80
N LEU A 379 -10.08 -3.14 10.65
CA LEU A 379 -10.91 -3.80 11.66
C LEU A 379 -10.45 -5.24 11.90
N THR A 380 -10.14 -6.00 10.85
CA THR A 380 -9.60 -7.36 10.96
C THR A 380 -8.33 -7.41 11.81
N ASN A 381 -7.42 -6.45 11.63
CA ASN A 381 -6.20 -6.35 12.44
C ASN A 381 -6.49 -5.98 13.90
N LEU A 382 -7.48 -5.14 14.13
CA LEU A 382 -7.90 -4.72 15.47
C LEU A 382 -8.64 -5.84 16.22
N THR A 383 -9.53 -6.58 15.57
CA THR A 383 -10.34 -7.64 16.22
C THR A 383 -9.56 -8.89 16.60
N LYS A 384 -8.29 -9.02 16.19
CA LYS A 384 -7.35 -10.01 16.74
C LYS A 384 -7.21 -9.86 18.28
N SER A 385 -7.32 -8.64 18.83
CA SER A 385 -7.23 -8.38 20.28
C SER A 385 -8.58 -8.56 21.01
N ALA A 386 -8.58 -9.31 22.11
CA ALA A 386 -9.79 -9.56 22.91
C ALA A 386 -10.41 -8.28 23.50
N ARG A 387 -9.57 -7.37 24.01
CA ARG A 387 -10.01 -6.07 24.53
C ARG A 387 -10.74 -5.25 23.46
N LEU A 388 -10.26 -5.35 22.22
CA LEU A 388 -10.82 -4.64 21.07
C LEU A 388 -12.21 -5.15 20.70
N ARG A 389 -12.37 -6.49 20.66
CA ARG A 389 -13.66 -7.13 20.43
C ARG A 389 -14.68 -6.76 21.49
N GLU A 390 -14.27 -6.78 22.76
CA GLU A 390 -15.14 -6.37 23.87
C GLU A 390 -15.64 -4.93 23.71
N LEU A 391 -14.76 -4.00 23.28
CA LEU A 391 -15.12 -2.61 23.06
C LEU A 391 -16.11 -2.43 21.90
N ILE A 392 -15.89 -3.14 20.78
CA ILE A 392 -16.79 -3.13 19.63
C ILE A 392 -18.18 -3.64 20.02
N CYS A 393 -18.24 -4.74 20.76
CA CYS A 393 -19.51 -5.30 21.24
C CYS A 393 -20.23 -4.39 22.24
N LYS A 394 -19.48 -3.65 23.07
CA LYS A 394 -20.05 -2.68 24.02
C LYS A 394 -20.66 -1.46 23.33
N GLN A 395 -20.07 -0.97 22.25
CA GLN A 395 -20.57 0.21 21.54
C GLN A 395 -21.83 -0.08 20.71
N ASN A 396 -22.02 -1.32 20.26
CA ASN A 396 -23.21 -1.83 19.54
C ASN A 396 -23.62 -1.06 18.26
N THR A 397 -22.79 -0.14 17.76
CA THR A 397 -23.04 0.58 16.50
C THR A 397 -22.37 -0.09 15.31
N LEU A 398 -21.15 -0.60 15.48
CA LEU A 398 -20.36 -1.16 14.38
C LEU A 398 -20.87 -2.53 13.89
N LEU A 399 -21.38 -3.39 14.78
CA LEU A 399 -21.83 -4.73 14.42
C LEU A 399 -23.02 -4.72 13.42
N PRO A 400 -24.09 -3.93 13.63
CA PRO A 400 -25.15 -3.77 12.63
C PRO A 400 -24.62 -3.38 11.24
N GLU A 401 -23.69 -2.42 11.17
CA GLU A 401 -23.11 -1.95 9.91
C GLU A 401 -22.29 -3.02 9.19
N LEU A 402 -21.53 -3.83 9.94
CA LEU A 402 -20.81 -4.99 9.38
C LEU A 402 -21.79 -6.02 8.79
N VAL A 403 -22.91 -6.25 9.46
CA VAL A 403 -23.93 -7.19 8.99
C VAL A 403 -24.66 -6.64 7.78
N ASP A 404 -24.99 -5.35 7.74
CA ASP A 404 -25.62 -4.70 6.58
C ASP A 404 -24.69 -4.71 5.35
N THR A 405 -23.40 -4.47 5.57
CA THR A 405 -22.38 -4.59 4.51
C THR A 405 -22.31 -6.04 4.01
N LEU A 406 -22.32 -7.04 4.89
CA LEU A 406 -22.37 -8.45 4.49
C LEU A 406 -23.63 -8.76 3.66
N LEU A 407 -24.80 -8.31 4.12
CA LEU A 407 -26.09 -8.50 3.43
C LEU A 407 -26.13 -7.79 2.07
N THR A 408 -25.39 -6.71 1.90
CA THR A 408 -25.30 -6.00 0.62
C THR A 408 -24.46 -6.78 -0.40
N HIS A 409 -23.37 -7.42 0.03
CA HIS A 409 -22.38 -8.00 -0.89
C HIS A 409 -22.41 -9.54 -1.03
N TYR A 410 -23.08 -10.28 -0.14
CA TYR A 410 -23.02 -11.76 -0.13
C TYR A 410 -23.54 -12.43 -1.42
N SER A 411 -24.40 -11.74 -2.18
CA SER A 411 -25.02 -12.29 -3.40
C SER A 411 -24.05 -12.38 -4.59
N THR A 412 -22.91 -11.70 -4.51
CA THR A 412 -21.88 -11.68 -5.57
C THR A 412 -20.51 -12.07 -5.01
N PRO A 413 -20.32 -13.31 -4.53
CA PRO A 413 -19.12 -13.68 -3.78
C PRO A 413 -17.82 -13.58 -4.59
N PHE A 414 -17.89 -13.79 -5.91
CA PHE A 414 -16.72 -13.70 -6.80
C PHE A 414 -16.24 -12.27 -7.03
N SER A 415 -17.13 -11.31 -7.24
CA SER A 415 -16.73 -9.90 -7.37
C SER A 415 -16.55 -9.22 -6.01
N GLY A 416 -17.26 -9.70 -4.98
CA GLY A 416 -17.28 -9.12 -3.63
C GLY A 416 -16.25 -9.69 -2.66
N TYR A 417 -15.37 -10.62 -3.08
CA TYR A 417 -14.47 -11.33 -2.15
C TYR A 417 -13.56 -10.40 -1.34
N ARG A 418 -13.12 -9.27 -1.92
CA ARG A 418 -12.27 -8.27 -1.26
C ARG A 418 -12.94 -7.66 -0.02
N LEU A 419 -14.27 -7.55 -0.03
CA LEU A 419 -15.06 -7.07 1.11
C LEU A 419 -15.52 -8.23 2.00
N LEU A 420 -15.98 -9.33 1.40
CA LEU A 420 -16.54 -10.47 2.12
C LEU A 420 -15.51 -11.20 2.97
N THR A 421 -14.27 -11.35 2.50
CA THR A 421 -13.21 -12.03 3.24
C THR A 421 -12.93 -11.36 4.59
N PRO A 422 -12.61 -10.05 4.64
CA PRO A 422 -12.42 -9.38 5.92
C PRO A 422 -13.72 -9.26 6.74
N LEU A 423 -14.89 -9.11 6.12
CA LEU A 423 -16.17 -9.14 6.85
C LEU A 423 -16.37 -10.45 7.61
N CYS A 424 -16.19 -11.58 6.94
CA CYS A 424 -16.27 -12.90 7.56
C CYS A 424 -15.18 -13.06 8.63
N ALA A 425 -13.96 -12.58 8.39
CA ALA A 425 -12.90 -12.60 9.39
C ALA A 425 -13.28 -11.83 10.66
N ILE A 426 -13.77 -10.59 10.53
CA ILE A 426 -14.19 -9.75 11.66
C ILE A 426 -15.33 -10.40 12.43
N ILE A 427 -16.39 -10.84 11.74
CA ILE A 427 -17.57 -11.46 12.40
C ILE A 427 -17.16 -12.72 13.15
N GLY A 428 -16.35 -13.58 12.52
CA GLY A 428 -15.82 -14.78 13.16
C GLY A 428 -14.95 -14.44 14.37
N GLN A 429 -14.10 -13.41 14.26
CA GLN A 429 -13.23 -12.99 15.36
C GLN A 429 -14.05 -12.45 16.53
N LEU A 430 -15.06 -11.59 16.28
CA LEU A 430 -16.01 -11.12 17.30
C LEU A 430 -16.71 -12.29 17.97
N ALA A 431 -17.11 -13.31 17.21
CA ALA A 431 -17.74 -14.52 17.72
C ALA A 431 -16.80 -15.48 18.47
N ASN A 432 -15.51 -15.15 18.62
CA ASN A 432 -14.63 -15.89 19.54
C ASN A 432 -15.02 -15.67 21.01
N ASP A 433 -15.49 -14.47 21.37
CA ASP A 433 -15.88 -14.15 22.75
C ASP A 433 -17.33 -14.60 23.01
N ASP A 434 -17.58 -15.38 24.07
CA ASP A 434 -18.89 -15.99 24.34
C ASP A 434 -20.05 -14.99 24.35
N LYS A 435 -19.86 -13.83 25.02
CA LYS A 435 -20.90 -12.80 25.11
C LYS A 435 -21.19 -12.16 23.76
N ALA A 436 -20.15 -11.89 22.98
CA ALA A 436 -20.28 -11.32 21.65
C ALA A 436 -20.96 -12.29 20.69
N ARG A 437 -20.52 -13.56 20.71
CA ARG A 437 -21.14 -14.66 19.97
C ARG A 437 -22.62 -14.81 20.27
N GLN A 438 -23.01 -14.82 21.55
CA GLN A 438 -24.41 -14.92 21.95
C GLN A 438 -25.22 -13.73 21.40
N ASN A 439 -24.71 -12.51 21.54
CA ASN A 439 -25.37 -11.31 20.99
C ASN A 439 -25.55 -11.38 19.46
N ILE A 440 -24.51 -11.83 18.74
CA ILE A 440 -24.56 -12.04 17.29
C ILE A 440 -25.61 -13.10 16.96
N GLN A 441 -25.63 -14.23 17.66
CA GLN A 441 -26.58 -15.32 17.43
C GLN A 441 -28.03 -14.88 17.67
N ASP A 442 -28.28 -14.11 18.74
CA ASP A 442 -29.61 -13.66 19.12
C ASP A 442 -30.15 -12.57 18.18
N THR A 443 -29.29 -11.66 17.73
CA THR A 443 -29.70 -10.48 16.96
C THR A 443 -29.66 -10.72 15.45
N PHE A 444 -28.60 -11.36 14.95
CA PHE A 444 -28.30 -11.47 13.52
C PHE A 444 -28.04 -12.91 13.06
N GLY A 445 -28.13 -13.88 13.98
CA GLY A 445 -27.57 -15.22 13.79
C GLY A 445 -28.08 -15.92 12.55
N MET A 446 -29.39 -15.89 12.30
CA MET A 446 -29.97 -16.54 11.11
C MET A 446 -29.56 -15.84 9.81
N SER A 447 -29.57 -14.51 9.77
CA SER A 447 -29.20 -13.74 8.57
C SER A 447 -27.74 -13.97 8.18
N ILE A 448 -26.82 -13.90 9.15
CA ILE A 448 -25.39 -14.18 8.91
C ILE A 448 -25.20 -15.63 8.46
N LEU A 449 -25.92 -16.57 9.08
CA LEU A 449 -25.85 -17.99 8.73
C LEU A 449 -26.30 -18.24 7.28
N ASP A 450 -27.43 -17.65 6.88
CA ASP A 450 -27.98 -17.79 5.54
C ASP A 450 -27.04 -17.18 4.49
N CYS A 451 -26.44 -16.01 4.76
CA CYS A 451 -25.41 -15.42 3.91
C CYS A 451 -24.18 -16.32 3.76
N CYS A 452 -23.64 -16.84 4.87
CA CYS A 452 -22.46 -17.70 4.84
C CYS A 452 -22.72 -19.02 4.12
N LEU A 453 -23.92 -19.61 4.30
CA LEU A 453 -24.34 -20.81 3.58
C LEU A 453 -24.52 -20.53 2.08
N TYR A 454 -25.08 -19.37 1.71
CA TYR A 454 -25.17 -18.96 0.32
C TYR A 454 -23.78 -18.80 -0.33
N ILE A 455 -22.86 -18.10 0.34
CA ILE A 455 -21.47 -17.96 -0.11
C ILE A 455 -20.85 -19.34 -0.30
N GLN A 456 -20.98 -20.23 0.69
CA GLN A 456 -20.45 -21.58 0.60
C GLN A 456 -21.05 -22.37 -0.58
N ASP A 457 -22.36 -22.31 -0.81
CA ASP A 457 -23.01 -22.98 -1.93
C ASP A 457 -22.47 -22.48 -3.28
N CYS A 458 -22.34 -21.16 -3.45
CA CYS A 458 -21.76 -20.55 -4.65
C CYS A 458 -20.31 -20.99 -4.90
N LEU A 459 -19.49 -21.02 -3.84
CA LEU A 459 -18.07 -21.36 -3.94
C LEU A 459 -17.82 -22.88 -4.07
N SER A 460 -18.79 -23.72 -3.68
CA SER A 460 -18.70 -25.19 -3.79
C SER A 460 -19.22 -25.71 -5.14
N GLY A 461 -20.16 -24.99 -5.76
CA GLY A 461 -20.73 -25.36 -7.06
C GLY A 461 -19.78 -25.14 -8.24
N GLN A 462 -18.78 -24.27 -8.10
CA GLN A 462 -17.74 -24.13 -9.10
C GLN A 462 -16.67 -25.20 -8.92
N ARG A 463 -16.33 -25.88 -10.02
CA ARG A 463 -15.13 -26.72 -10.09
C ARG A 463 -13.88 -25.84 -10.18
N VAL A 464 -13.60 -25.10 -9.11
CA VAL A 464 -12.42 -24.24 -8.99
C VAL A 464 -11.11 -25.04 -9.18
N PHE A 465 -11.18 -26.37 -9.01
CA PHE A 465 -10.09 -27.31 -9.18
C PHE A 465 -10.31 -28.29 -10.35
N ASP A 466 -11.09 -27.94 -11.37
CA ASP A 466 -11.10 -28.75 -12.60
C ASP A 466 -9.70 -28.64 -13.25
N THR A 467 -8.89 -29.68 -13.06
CA THR A 467 -7.47 -29.76 -13.46
C THR A 467 -7.25 -29.73 -14.97
N SER A 468 -8.29 -29.43 -15.75
CA SER A 468 -8.25 -29.36 -17.21
C SER A 468 -8.06 -27.94 -17.77
N ALA A 469 -8.23 -26.88 -16.96
CA ALA A 469 -8.15 -25.46 -17.38
C ALA A 469 -7.09 -24.63 -16.61
N VAL A 470 -5.88 -25.18 -16.48
CA VAL A 470 -5.00 -24.99 -15.31
C VAL A 470 -4.32 -23.62 -15.10
N HIS A 471 -4.20 -22.70 -16.06
CA HIS A 471 -3.21 -21.61 -15.88
C HIS A 471 -3.70 -20.23 -15.47
N VAL A 472 -4.92 -19.80 -15.81
CA VAL A 472 -5.35 -18.40 -15.53
C VAL A 472 -6.32 -18.31 -14.34
N ASP A 473 -7.12 -19.33 -14.09
CA ASP A 473 -8.13 -19.30 -13.00
C ASP A 473 -7.58 -19.73 -11.64
N PHE A 474 -6.43 -20.41 -11.60
CA PHE A 474 -5.92 -21.00 -10.36
C PHE A 474 -5.35 -19.98 -9.38
N HIS A 475 -4.57 -19.00 -9.85
CA HIS A 475 -4.02 -17.97 -8.96
C HIS A 475 -5.16 -17.20 -8.27
N TYR A 476 -6.15 -16.76 -9.05
CA TYR A 476 -7.35 -16.12 -8.51
C TYR A 476 -8.10 -17.02 -7.52
N ALA A 477 -8.24 -18.31 -7.83
CA ALA A 477 -8.84 -19.26 -6.89
C ALA A 477 -8.14 -19.27 -5.52
N VAL A 478 -6.81 -19.28 -5.51
CA VAL A 478 -6.04 -19.35 -4.27
C VAL A 478 -5.94 -18.02 -3.55
N THR A 479 -5.78 -16.91 -4.25
CA THR A 479 -5.63 -15.58 -3.62
C THR A 479 -6.96 -14.92 -3.27
N ALA A 480 -8.05 -15.27 -3.93
CA ALA A 480 -9.37 -14.68 -3.68
C ALA A 480 -10.34 -15.66 -3.00
N ILE A 481 -10.49 -16.86 -3.58
CA ILE A 481 -11.59 -17.77 -3.21
C ILE A 481 -11.26 -18.61 -1.96
N VAL A 482 -10.05 -19.14 -1.85
CA VAL A 482 -9.64 -19.94 -0.68
C VAL A 482 -9.69 -19.10 0.62
N PRO A 483 -9.18 -17.85 0.69
CA PRO A 483 -9.35 -16.99 1.86
C PRO A 483 -10.83 -16.79 2.21
N LEU A 484 -11.67 -16.48 1.23
CA LEU A 484 -13.10 -16.30 1.46
C LEU A 484 -13.76 -17.58 2.00
N LYS A 485 -13.45 -18.75 1.43
CA LYS A 485 -13.92 -20.05 1.95
C LYS A 485 -13.48 -20.25 3.40
N SER A 486 -12.20 -20.06 3.68
CA SER A 486 -11.64 -20.19 5.02
C SER A 486 -12.39 -19.33 6.04
N LYS A 487 -12.55 -18.03 5.74
CA LYS A 487 -13.22 -17.10 6.65
C LYS A 487 -14.73 -17.36 6.75
N THR A 488 -15.37 -17.84 5.68
CA THR A 488 -16.77 -18.32 5.73
C THR A 488 -16.90 -19.51 6.68
N TYR A 489 -16.02 -20.51 6.58
CA TYR A 489 -15.99 -21.66 7.49
C TYR A 489 -15.70 -21.24 8.92
N PHE A 490 -14.83 -20.25 9.11
CA PHE A 490 -14.54 -19.68 10.42
C PHE A 490 -15.79 -19.06 11.07
N VAL A 491 -16.60 -18.29 10.34
CA VAL A 491 -17.88 -17.77 10.85
C VAL A 491 -18.85 -18.90 11.20
N LEU A 492 -19.06 -19.85 10.28
CA LEU A 492 -19.96 -20.98 10.50
C LEU A 492 -19.53 -21.81 11.72
N LYS A 493 -18.23 -22.04 11.88
CA LYS A 493 -17.62 -22.71 13.04
C LYS A 493 -18.02 -21.98 14.32
N GLN A 494 -17.76 -20.67 14.41
CA GLN A 494 -18.04 -19.88 15.60
C GLN A 494 -19.53 -19.80 15.92
N LEU A 495 -20.40 -19.66 14.92
CA LEU A 495 -21.85 -19.63 15.13
C LEU A 495 -22.45 -21.00 15.48
N CYS A 496 -21.76 -22.10 15.21
CA CYS A 496 -22.17 -23.44 15.66
C CYS A 496 -21.73 -23.76 17.09
N VAL A 497 -20.74 -23.05 17.64
CA VAL A 497 -20.32 -23.22 19.04
C VAL A 497 -21.53 -22.93 19.94
N ASN A 498 -21.80 -23.85 20.86
CA ASN A 498 -22.91 -23.80 21.82
C ASN A 498 -24.34 -23.64 21.25
N SER A 499 -24.54 -23.66 19.93
CA SER A 499 -25.86 -23.56 19.29
C SER A 499 -26.27 -24.85 18.57
N SER A 500 -27.12 -25.65 19.21
CA SER A 500 -27.69 -26.86 18.61
C SER A 500 -28.56 -26.55 17.38
N LYS A 501 -29.25 -25.40 17.38
CA LYS A 501 -30.07 -24.94 16.26
C LYS A 501 -29.20 -24.66 15.03
N ASN A 502 -28.11 -23.92 15.20
CA ASN A 502 -27.21 -23.58 14.10
C ASN A 502 -26.49 -24.82 13.58
N LYS A 503 -26.01 -25.71 14.47
CA LYS A 503 -25.44 -27.01 14.09
C LYS A 503 -26.39 -27.83 13.22
N LEU A 504 -27.66 -27.90 13.60
CA LEU A 504 -28.66 -28.63 12.82
C LEU A 504 -28.89 -27.98 11.46
N SER A 505 -29.02 -26.65 11.41
CA SER A 505 -29.26 -25.90 10.17
C SER A 505 -28.09 -26.04 9.18
N VAL A 506 -26.85 -25.81 9.64
CA VAL A 506 -25.65 -25.97 8.81
C VAL A 506 -25.47 -27.43 8.41
N GLY A 507 -25.59 -28.36 9.37
CA GLY A 507 -25.33 -29.76 9.13
C GLY A 507 -26.31 -30.44 8.17
N LEU A 508 -27.56 -29.97 8.07
CA LEU A 508 -28.52 -30.50 7.09
C LEU A 508 -28.33 -29.94 5.68
N ARG A 509 -27.73 -28.76 5.53
CA ARG A 509 -27.53 -28.11 4.22
C ARG A 509 -26.14 -28.35 3.64
N ALA A 510 -25.11 -28.26 4.47
CA ALA A 510 -23.73 -28.10 4.00
C ALA A 510 -22.80 -29.28 4.35
N VAL A 511 -23.21 -30.25 5.18
CA VAL A 511 -22.25 -31.28 5.64
C VAL A 511 -21.65 -32.12 4.50
N GLU A 512 -22.46 -32.45 3.49
CA GLU A 512 -22.01 -33.19 2.32
C GLU A 512 -21.00 -32.40 1.47
N PRO A 513 -21.31 -31.20 0.97
CA PRO A 513 -20.34 -30.41 0.20
C PRO A 513 -19.09 -30.05 1.01
N LEU A 514 -19.21 -29.78 2.32
CA LEU A 514 -18.06 -29.51 3.20
C LEU A 514 -17.12 -30.72 3.31
N VAL A 515 -17.65 -31.94 3.39
CA VAL A 515 -16.79 -33.13 3.39
C VAL A 515 -16.10 -33.28 2.04
N HIS A 516 -16.79 -33.11 0.92
CA HIS A 516 -16.16 -33.15 -0.41
C HIS A 516 -15.03 -32.11 -0.55
N GLU A 517 -15.24 -30.89 -0.08
CA GLU A 517 -14.22 -29.85 -0.09
C GLU A 517 -12.99 -30.23 0.76
N LEU A 518 -13.20 -30.87 1.92
CA LEU A 518 -12.10 -31.36 2.76
C LEU A 518 -11.23 -32.36 2.00
N PHE A 519 -11.84 -33.22 1.18
CA PHE A 519 -11.13 -34.14 0.31
C PHE A 519 -10.29 -33.42 -0.76
N LEU A 520 -10.86 -32.38 -1.38
CA LEU A 520 -10.18 -31.59 -2.41
C LEU A 520 -8.99 -30.81 -1.82
N LEU A 521 -9.17 -30.13 -0.69
CA LEU A 521 -8.10 -29.40 -0.01
C LEU A 521 -6.98 -30.34 0.46
N SER A 522 -7.33 -31.51 0.98
CA SER A 522 -6.34 -32.54 1.35
C SER A 522 -5.56 -33.05 0.14
N PHE A 523 -6.21 -33.21 -1.01
CA PHE A 523 -5.54 -33.63 -2.24
C PHE A 523 -4.58 -32.55 -2.75
N LEU A 524 -5.03 -31.29 -2.80
CA LEU A 524 -4.20 -30.15 -3.19
C LEU A 524 -2.99 -29.99 -2.27
N TYR A 525 -3.18 -30.12 -0.97
CA TYR A 525 -2.09 -30.05 -0.01
C TYR A 525 -1.05 -31.16 -0.24
N ASN A 526 -1.49 -32.40 -0.48
CA ASN A 526 -0.57 -33.51 -0.78
C ASN A 526 0.18 -33.27 -2.10
N LEU A 527 -0.51 -32.76 -3.13
CA LEU A 527 0.12 -32.41 -4.41
C LEU A 527 1.24 -31.37 -4.23
N ILE A 528 1.04 -30.37 -3.37
CA ILE A 528 2.05 -29.35 -3.07
C ILE A 528 3.22 -29.95 -2.25
N CYS A 529 2.96 -30.95 -1.41
CA CYS A 529 3.96 -31.51 -0.50
C CYS A 529 4.74 -32.73 -1.03
N GLU A 530 4.23 -33.49 -2.02
CA GLU A 530 4.81 -34.79 -2.42
C GLU A 530 5.92 -34.71 -3.49
N GLU A 531 6.15 -33.58 -4.16
CA GLU A 531 7.12 -33.49 -5.27
C GLU A 531 8.62 -33.37 -4.84
N ASP A 532 8.94 -33.35 -3.54
CA ASP A 532 10.34 -33.36 -3.07
C ASP A 532 11.05 -34.73 -3.26
N LEU A 533 10.35 -35.78 -3.70
CA LEU A 533 10.87 -37.16 -3.62
C LEU A 533 11.50 -37.75 -4.89
N ASP A 534 11.29 -37.21 -6.10
CA ASP A 534 11.77 -37.88 -7.34
C ASP A 534 12.29 -36.94 -8.45
N ALA A 535 12.85 -35.78 -8.11
CA ALA A 535 13.43 -34.82 -9.07
C ALA A 535 14.79 -35.24 -9.69
N GLY A 536 15.04 -36.54 -9.84
CA GLY A 536 16.27 -37.08 -10.46
C GLY A 536 16.25 -37.09 -12.00
N GLY A 537 15.16 -36.64 -12.63
CA GLY A 537 15.02 -36.57 -14.09
C GLY A 537 15.34 -35.18 -14.64
N ASP A 538 16.29 -35.12 -15.56
CA ASP A 538 16.81 -33.91 -16.25
C ASP A 538 15.82 -33.37 -17.31
N ASP A 539 14.53 -33.33 -16.97
CA ASP A 539 13.44 -33.01 -17.90
C ASP A 539 13.01 -31.54 -17.75
N ASP A 540 12.81 -30.83 -18.85
CA ASP A 540 12.42 -29.39 -18.87
C ASP A 540 11.13 -29.14 -18.06
N HIS A 541 10.27 -30.16 -17.96
CA HIS A 541 9.07 -30.16 -17.11
C HIS A 541 9.35 -30.06 -15.60
N ALA A 542 10.54 -30.41 -15.13
CA ALA A 542 10.93 -30.26 -13.73
C ALA A 542 11.30 -28.81 -13.36
N SER A 543 11.71 -27.99 -14.34
CA SER A 543 11.97 -26.56 -14.11
C SER A 543 10.67 -25.77 -13.97
N LEU A 544 9.72 -25.96 -14.89
CA LEU A 544 8.40 -25.33 -14.86
C LEU A 544 7.63 -25.72 -13.59
N ARG A 545 7.73 -26.99 -13.16
CA ARG A 545 7.16 -27.44 -11.88
C ARG A 545 7.78 -26.76 -10.68
N ARG A 546 9.11 -26.58 -10.64
CA ARG A 546 9.79 -25.88 -9.55
C ARG A 546 9.40 -24.41 -9.43
N GLU A 547 9.33 -23.71 -10.56
CA GLU A 547 8.89 -22.30 -10.58
C GLU A 547 7.46 -22.19 -10.06
N HIS A 548 6.55 -23.04 -10.55
CA HIS A 548 5.20 -23.08 -10.04
C HIS A 548 5.20 -23.40 -8.54
N LEU A 549 5.90 -24.44 -8.08
CA LEU A 549 5.95 -24.86 -6.67
C LEU A 549 6.39 -23.75 -5.72
N SER A 550 7.36 -22.93 -6.12
CA SER A 550 7.77 -21.77 -5.31
C SER A 550 6.61 -20.81 -5.07
N HIS A 551 5.82 -20.53 -6.11
CA HIS A 551 4.58 -19.76 -6.02
C HIS A 551 3.51 -20.45 -5.16
N TRP A 552 3.41 -21.78 -5.21
CA TRP A 552 2.46 -22.54 -4.38
C TRP A 552 2.81 -22.51 -2.89
N ARG A 553 4.10 -22.53 -2.55
CA ARG A 553 4.57 -22.51 -1.17
C ARG A 553 4.12 -21.25 -0.44
N GLU A 554 4.07 -20.10 -1.12
CA GLU A 554 3.57 -18.84 -0.57
C GLU A 554 2.10 -18.92 -0.12
N HIS A 555 1.32 -19.85 -0.68
CA HIS A 555 -0.11 -20.00 -0.40
C HIS A 555 -0.45 -21.17 0.55
N VAL A 556 0.54 -21.96 0.96
CA VAL A 556 0.34 -23.07 1.91
C VAL A 556 -0.30 -22.61 3.22
N PRO A 557 0.08 -21.46 3.84
CA PRO A 557 -0.58 -20.99 5.06
C PRO A 557 -2.08 -20.76 4.89
N THR A 558 -2.50 -20.15 3.78
CA THR A 558 -3.92 -19.87 3.47
C THR A 558 -4.72 -21.16 3.25
N LEU A 559 -4.18 -22.12 2.49
CA LEU A 559 -4.79 -23.44 2.30
C LEU A 559 -4.94 -24.18 3.63
N LEU A 560 -3.94 -24.07 4.49
CA LEU A 560 -3.93 -24.71 5.78
C LEU A 560 -4.95 -24.09 6.75
N ASP A 561 -5.06 -22.77 6.80
CA ASP A 561 -6.11 -22.09 7.58
C ASP A 561 -7.50 -22.53 7.10
N CYS A 562 -7.72 -22.61 5.79
CA CYS A 562 -8.97 -23.10 5.21
C CYS A 562 -9.28 -24.53 5.67
N PHE A 563 -8.30 -25.43 5.56
CA PHE A 563 -8.41 -26.81 6.00
C PHE A 563 -8.73 -26.92 7.50
N ILE A 564 -8.03 -26.18 8.36
CA ILE A 564 -8.25 -26.19 9.81
C ILE A 564 -9.65 -25.72 10.16
N ASN A 565 -10.10 -24.62 9.56
CA ASN A 565 -11.44 -24.08 9.81
C ASN A 565 -12.53 -25.06 9.36
N LEU A 566 -12.37 -25.67 8.19
CA LEU A 566 -13.28 -26.68 7.65
C LEU A 566 -13.34 -27.94 8.53
N LEU A 567 -12.18 -28.48 8.89
CA LEU A 567 -12.10 -29.67 9.73
C LEU A 567 -12.72 -29.45 11.11
N THR A 568 -12.48 -28.28 11.71
CA THR A 568 -13.04 -27.95 13.01
C THR A 568 -14.56 -27.79 12.94
N LEU A 569 -15.07 -27.15 11.87
CA LEU A 569 -16.51 -27.05 11.61
C LEU A 569 -17.15 -28.45 11.49
N LEU A 570 -16.60 -29.33 10.66
CA LEU A 570 -17.10 -30.69 10.49
C LEU A 570 -17.08 -31.48 11.80
N THR A 571 -16.03 -31.31 12.60
CA THR A 571 -15.94 -31.92 13.93
C THR A 571 -17.08 -31.45 14.83
N LEU A 572 -17.32 -30.14 14.92
CA LEU A 572 -18.43 -29.56 15.70
C LEU A 572 -19.81 -30.05 15.24
N LEU A 573 -20.01 -30.20 13.93
CA LEU A 573 -21.25 -30.70 13.34
C LEU A 573 -21.47 -32.18 13.65
N SER A 574 -20.42 -33.00 13.58
CA SER A 574 -20.47 -34.46 13.80
C SER A 574 -20.90 -34.85 15.23
N ILE A 575 -20.69 -33.97 16.20
CA ILE A 575 -21.13 -34.16 17.59
C ILE A 575 -22.66 -34.08 17.70
N HIS A 576 -23.33 -33.36 16.80
CA HIS A 576 -24.78 -33.22 16.84
C HIS A 576 -25.49 -34.49 16.33
N LYS A 577 -26.26 -35.16 17.21
CA LYS A 577 -26.89 -36.46 16.94
C LYS A 577 -27.62 -36.55 15.59
N LYS A 578 -28.45 -35.55 15.24
CA LYS A 578 -29.20 -35.56 13.97
C LYS A 578 -28.31 -35.37 12.74
N VAL A 579 -27.26 -34.55 12.85
CA VAL A 579 -26.33 -34.33 11.75
C VAL A 579 -25.50 -35.59 11.54
N ARG A 580 -25.05 -36.23 12.62
CA ARG A 580 -24.39 -37.54 12.55
C ARG A 580 -25.26 -38.58 11.85
N GLN A 581 -26.54 -38.69 12.22
CA GLN A 581 -27.48 -39.60 11.54
C GLN A 581 -27.60 -39.29 10.04
N HIS A 582 -27.61 -38.02 9.67
CA HIS A 582 -27.62 -37.60 8.27
C HIS A 582 -26.31 -38.00 7.55
N MET A 583 -25.14 -37.78 8.17
CA MET A 583 -23.85 -38.22 7.63
C MET A 583 -23.77 -39.75 7.45
N VAL A 584 -24.36 -40.53 8.36
CA VAL A 584 -24.47 -42.00 8.24
C VAL A 584 -25.33 -42.35 7.03
N ALA A 585 -26.52 -41.74 6.94
CA ALA A 585 -27.47 -42.03 5.87
C ALA A 585 -26.92 -41.67 4.48
N ALA A 586 -26.09 -40.63 4.39
CA ALA A 586 -25.41 -40.23 3.17
C ALA A 586 -24.14 -41.06 2.86
N GLY A 587 -23.73 -42.00 3.73
CA GLY A 587 -22.50 -42.79 3.55
C GLY A 587 -21.19 -42.00 3.75
N ILE A 588 -21.28 -40.79 4.32
CA ILE A 588 -20.15 -39.86 4.44
C ILE A 588 -19.39 -40.08 5.74
N GLN A 589 -20.01 -40.69 6.76
CA GLN A 589 -19.35 -40.89 8.06
C GLN A 589 -18.11 -41.79 7.95
N GLU A 590 -18.14 -42.86 7.16
CA GLU A 590 -16.98 -43.74 6.98
C GLU A 590 -15.84 -43.03 6.23
N LEU A 591 -16.19 -42.23 5.22
CA LEU A 591 -15.26 -41.37 4.49
C LEU A 591 -14.58 -40.37 5.43
N PHE A 592 -15.35 -39.71 6.28
CA PHE A 592 -14.84 -38.77 7.28
C PHE A 592 -13.97 -39.47 8.33
N ALA A 593 -14.41 -40.60 8.89
CA ALA A 593 -13.69 -41.33 9.93
C ALA A 593 -12.35 -41.92 9.45
N LYS A 594 -12.32 -42.53 8.25
CA LYS A 594 -11.11 -43.13 7.67
C LYS A 594 -10.01 -42.09 7.43
N LYS A 595 -10.41 -40.86 7.08
CA LYS A 595 -9.47 -39.80 6.72
C LYS A 595 -9.09 -38.92 7.90
N THR A 596 -9.98 -38.68 8.85
CA THR A 596 -9.62 -38.02 10.12
C THR A 596 -8.62 -38.83 10.93
N SER A 597 -8.65 -40.17 10.93
CA SER A 597 -7.63 -40.95 11.65
C SER A 597 -6.25 -40.95 10.98
N SER A 598 -6.19 -41.07 9.65
CA SER A 598 -4.94 -41.19 8.90
C SER A 598 -4.30 -39.86 8.51
N HIS A 599 -5.11 -38.85 8.18
CA HIS A 599 -4.60 -37.57 7.71
C HIS A 599 -4.48 -36.56 8.84
N TYR A 600 -5.19 -36.68 9.96
CA TYR A 600 -4.98 -35.74 11.07
C TYR A 600 -3.58 -35.91 11.67
N GLU A 601 -3.12 -37.13 11.92
CA GLU A 601 -1.75 -37.38 12.40
C GLU A 601 -0.72 -36.91 11.36
N VAL A 602 -0.88 -37.28 10.09
CA VAL A 602 0.04 -36.87 9.01
C VAL A 602 0.03 -35.36 8.78
N ILE A 603 -1.13 -34.69 8.83
CA ILE A 603 -1.24 -33.24 8.64
C ILE A 603 -0.70 -32.54 9.89
N VAL A 604 -0.98 -32.99 11.10
CA VAL A 604 -0.40 -32.42 12.32
C VAL A 604 1.12 -32.55 12.32
N ASP A 605 1.65 -33.72 11.97
CA ASP A 605 3.09 -33.96 11.88
C ASP A 605 3.71 -33.17 10.71
N LYS A 606 3.07 -33.13 9.53
CA LYS A 606 3.55 -32.34 8.39
C LYS A 606 3.44 -30.84 8.64
N ILE A 607 2.42 -30.34 9.35
CA ILE A 607 2.33 -28.95 9.79
C ILE A 607 3.44 -28.65 10.79
N ALA A 608 3.69 -29.55 11.75
CA ALA A 608 4.79 -29.39 12.69
C ALA A 608 6.14 -29.34 11.96
N ASN A 609 6.31 -30.18 10.93
CA ASN A 609 7.51 -30.23 10.09
C ASN A 609 7.63 -29.05 9.13
N LEU A 610 6.54 -28.60 8.49
CA LEU A 610 6.51 -27.40 7.64
C LEU A 610 6.75 -26.15 8.47
N LYS A 611 6.16 -26.05 9.66
CA LYS A 611 6.52 -25.01 10.62
C LYS A 611 8.00 -25.09 10.94
N ALA A 612 8.55 -26.26 11.24
CA ALA A 612 9.98 -26.41 11.48
C ALA A 612 10.84 -26.03 10.26
N ALA A 613 10.41 -26.36 9.03
CA ALA A 613 11.12 -26.05 7.79
C ALA A 613 11.08 -24.55 7.47
N VAL A 614 9.91 -23.92 7.55
CA VAL A 614 9.73 -22.47 7.41
C VAL A 614 10.52 -21.73 8.49
N LEU A 615 10.46 -22.20 9.75
CA LEU A 615 11.25 -21.65 10.87
C LEU A 615 12.77 -21.86 10.71
N THR A 616 13.21 -22.78 9.84
CA THR A 616 14.63 -23.04 9.57
C THR A 616 15.12 -22.47 8.24
N GLY A 617 14.25 -21.77 7.48
CA GLY A 617 14.61 -21.08 6.23
C GLY A 617 14.91 -22.01 5.05
N PHE A 618 14.25 -23.17 4.97
CA PHE A 618 14.44 -24.19 3.93
C PHE A 618 13.31 -24.24 2.88
#